data_AF-A0A1S3S024-F1
#
_entry.id   AF-A0A1S3S024-F1
#
_cell.length_a   1.000
_cell.length_b   1.000
_cell.length_c   1.000
_cell.angle_alpha   90.00
_cell.angle_beta   90.00
_cell.angle_gamma   90.00
#
_symmetry.space_group_name_H-M   'P 1'
#
loop_
_entity.id
_entity.type
_entity.pdbx_description
1 polymer ?
#
loop_
_entity_poly.entity_id
_entity_poly.type
_entity_poly.pdbx_seq_one_letter_code
_entity_poly.pdbx_strand_id
1 'polypeptide(L)'
;MDEYHKFHKEARDTQDLLKRMDKEVDQKYKPEFKDMYQMESLIRDLDDQAKAMDHFDERVKALEKRSLQVLPLQFRRNTPQKLLPVEALCEFDTDEGQILRGERYTLLSNKGPKWEVKDAAGRKLTAPGACFMVPPTDPESVALSNSLASQQKGIKMKVSGSKTTLVKRLEELKKDGSAGSDKEEQQCRQLMAGLDKVTSDLDKQEKAIYSRVRPPLEQTRPLQDSADRLQDVKDIAAVVRKIEPEKSSKVREAEKFLTSNPKCASAPQLNGKVNEANNKYDKINLLLKCSEDKLQNSNRLENSLQNGKSLLSSYENKLVREEVAPADISSLEKTQRQLADIASELKTKRSAVTETEANLRAAKGSCDTMATKLQEHCPDIERQEGEVRKLNKRYDNLNRQIDSR
;
A
#
# COMPACT_ATOMS: atom_id res chain seq x y z
N MET A 1 17.32 37.05 5.15
CA MET A 1 16.53 36.15 4.27
C MET A 1 16.36 34.76 4.88
N ASP A 2 17.39 34.23 5.54
CA ASP A 2 17.35 32.89 6.15
C ASP A 2 16.33 32.76 7.29
N GLU A 3 16.16 33.80 8.12
CA GLU A 3 15.24 33.74 9.27
C GLU A 3 13.76 33.66 8.88
N TYR A 4 13.34 34.35 7.80
CA TYR A 4 11.97 34.26 7.28
C TYR A 4 11.64 32.83 6.84
N HIS A 5 12.51 32.22 6.03
CA HIS A 5 12.32 30.87 5.52
C HIS A 5 12.40 29.84 6.65
N LYS A 6 13.32 30.04 7.60
CA LYS A 6 13.46 29.20 8.79
C LYS A 6 12.20 29.24 9.65
N PHE A 7 11.66 30.43 9.94
CA PHE A 7 10.40 30.58 10.68
C PHE A 7 9.24 29.87 9.97
N HIS A 8 9.03 30.15 8.69
CA HIS A 8 7.91 29.58 7.95
C HIS A 8 8.02 28.06 7.77
N LYS A 9 9.25 27.53 7.64
CA LYS A 9 9.48 26.09 7.64
C LYS A 9 9.10 25.48 8.99
N GLU A 10 9.64 26.01 10.09
CA GLU A 10 9.34 25.50 11.43
C GLU A 10 7.85 25.64 11.79
N ALA A 11 7.19 26.72 11.39
CA ALA A 11 5.76 26.93 11.59
C ALA A 11 4.92 25.88 10.83
N ARG A 12 5.25 25.60 9.56
CA ARG A 12 4.60 24.52 8.78
C ARG A 12 4.82 23.15 9.40
N ASP A 13 6.06 22.82 9.76
CA ASP A 13 6.39 21.54 10.39
C ASP A 13 5.62 21.35 11.72
N THR A 14 5.44 22.45 12.48
CA THR A 14 4.63 22.46 13.71
C THR A 14 3.15 22.26 13.38
N GLN A 15 2.64 22.94 12.37
CA GLN A 15 1.25 22.82 11.93
C GLN A 15 0.90 21.39 11.53
N ASP A 16 1.74 20.74 10.74
CA ASP A 16 1.51 19.37 10.26
C ASP A 16 1.59 18.35 11.39
N LEU A 17 2.43 18.60 12.39
CA LEU A 17 2.47 17.79 13.60
C LEU A 17 1.20 17.93 14.43
N LEU A 18 0.73 19.16 14.68
CA LEU A 18 -0.53 19.40 15.39
C LEU A 18 -1.72 18.75 14.68
N LYS A 19 -1.80 18.84 13.35
CA LYS A 19 -2.85 18.17 12.56
C LYS A 19 -2.83 16.64 12.69
N ARG A 20 -1.64 16.03 12.74
CA ARG A 20 -1.52 14.58 12.93
C ARG A 20 -2.00 14.17 14.33
N MET A 21 -1.61 14.92 15.36
CA MET A 21 -2.05 14.66 16.73
C MET A 21 -3.56 14.82 16.88
N ASP A 22 -4.15 15.86 16.31
CA ASP A 22 -5.61 16.07 16.35
C ASP A 22 -6.37 14.86 15.76
N LYS A 23 -5.92 14.35 14.60
CA LYS A 23 -6.49 13.15 13.98
C LYS A 23 -6.31 11.90 14.84
N GLU A 24 -5.15 11.72 15.46
CA GLU A 24 -4.89 10.57 16.32
C GLU A 24 -5.81 10.57 17.54
N VAL A 25 -6.01 11.76 18.16
CA VAL A 25 -6.93 11.92 19.30
C VAL A 25 -8.36 11.50 18.92
N ASP A 26 -8.84 11.96 17.76
CA ASP A 26 -10.20 11.67 17.27
C ASP A 26 -10.42 10.19 16.90
N GLN A 27 -9.38 9.48 16.46
CA GLN A 27 -9.49 8.09 15.97
C GLN A 27 -9.20 7.03 17.05
N LYS A 28 -8.16 7.23 17.86
CA LYS A 28 -7.59 6.18 18.72
C LYS A 28 -8.28 6.07 20.09
N TYR A 29 -8.77 7.17 20.63
CA TYR A 29 -9.19 7.28 22.03
C TYR A 29 -10.71 7.19 22.24
N LYS A 30 -11.43 6.59 21.30
CA LYS A 30 -12.85 6.30 21.48
C LYS A 30 -13.04 5.21 22.55
N PRO A 31 -13.94 5.44 23.54
CA PRO A 31 -14.13 4.51 24.66
C PRO A 31 -14.91 3.25 24.28
N GLU A 32 -15.55 3.24 23.11
CA GLU A 32 -16.38 2.14 22.64
C GLU A 32 -15.56 0.87 22.45
N PHE A 33 -16.08 -0.26 22.97
CA PHE A 33 -15.48 -1.60 22.82
C PHE A 33 -14.03 -1.68 23.35
N LYS A 34 -13.73 -1.00 24.47
CA LYS A 34 -12.44 -1.09 25.18
C LYS A 34 -12.61 -1.77 26.53
N ASP A 35 -11.70 -2.68 26.86
CA ASP A 35 -11.64 -3.32 28.16
C ASP A 35 -10.90 -2.47 29.22
N MET A 36 -10.89 -2.92 30.48
CA MET A 36 -10.25 -2.21 31.58
C MET A 36 -8.76 -1.93 31.34
N TYR A 37 -8.02 -2.89 30.79
CA TYR A 37 -6.57 -2.79 30.59
C TYR A 37 -6.24 -1.96 29.36
N GLN A 38 -7.02 -2.09 28.30
CA GLN A 38 -6.94 -1.23 27.12
C GLN A 38 -7.25 0.22 27.50
N MET A 39 -8.25 0.45 28.36
CA MET A 39 -8.52 1.80 28.87
C MET A 39 -7.37 2.33 29.73
N GLU A 40 -6.82 1.55 30.65
CA GLU A 40 -5.66 1.95 31.44
C GLU A 40 -4.44 2.27 30.55
N SER A 41 -4.20 1.46 29.53
CA SER A 41 -3.14 1.72 28.54
C SER A 41 -3.40 3.00 27.74
N LEU A 42 -4.63 3.22 27.27
CA LEU A 42 -5.01 4.43 26.52
C LEU A 42 -4.92 5.70 27.38
N ILE A 43 -5.28 5.61 28.67
CA ILE A 43 -5.13 6.72 29.62
C ILE A 43 -3.64 7.04 29.82
N ARG A 44 -2.78 6.03 29.95
CA ARG A 44 -1.32 6.21 30.06
C ARG A 44 -0.74 6.85 28.79
N ASP A 45 -1.16 6.36 27.63
CA ASP A 45 -0.80 6.95 26.33
C ASP A 45 -1.22 8.43 26.25
N LEU A 46 -2.43 8.78 26.71
CA LEU A 46 -2.88 10.19 26.75
C LEU A 46 -2.06 11.03 27.74
N ASP A 47 -1.63 10.45 28.86
CA ASP A 47 -0.75 11.14 29.81
C ASP A 47 0.62 11.43 29.20
N ASP A 48 1.17 10.49 28.46
CA ASP A 48 2.43 10.70 27.76
C ASP A 48 2.29 11.67 26.58
N GLN A 49 1.16 11.63 25.85
CA GLN A 49 0.83 12.65 24.86
C GLN A 49 0.66 14.04 25.49
N ALA A 50 0.02 14.15 26.66
CA ALA A 50 -0.14 15.41 27.37
C ALA A 50 1.22 16.01 27.79
N LYS A 51 2.15 15.18 28.29
CA LYS A 51 3.53 15.61 28.57
C LYS A 51 4.26 16.04 27.30
N ALA A 52 4.11 15.30 26.19
CA ALA A 52 4.69 15.70 24.91
C ALA A 52 4.10 17.05 24.42
N MET A 53 2.84 17.33 24.71
CA MET A 53 2.19 18.62 24.41
C MET A 53 2.77 19.80 25.19
N ASP A 54 3.42 19.57 26.32
CA ASP A 54 4.14 20.62 27.05
C ASP A 54 5.44 21.01 26.36
N HIS A 55 6.16 20.08 25.74
CA HIS A 55 7.31 20.42 24.89
C HIS A 55 6.92 21.23 23.64
N PHE A 56 5.72 20.97 23.09
CA PHE A 56 5.19 21.80 22.00
C PHE A 56 4.83 23.21 22.46
N ASP A 57 4.51 23.41 23.74
CA ASP A 57 4.19 24.71 24.33
C ASP A 57 5.38 25.67 24.22
N GLU A 58 6.57 25.18 24.55
CA GLU A 58 7.81 25.93 24.42
C GLU A 58 8.11 26.29 22.96
N ARG A 59 7.90 25.34 22.03
CA ARG A 59 8.13 25.55 20.60
C ARG A 59 7.15 26.57 20.01
N VAL A 60 5.87 26.51 20.38
CA VAL A 60 4.86 27.48 19.93
C VAL A 60 5.13 28.87 20.52
N LYS A 61 5.45 28.97 21.83
CA LYS A 61 5.86 30.24 22.45
C LYS A 61 7.11 30.84 21.80
N ALA A 62 8.08 30.01 21.43
CA ALA A 62 9.26 30.44 20.71
C ALA A 62 8.92 30.98 19.31
N LEU A 63 7.97 30.33 18.61
CA LEU A 63 7.44 30.83 17.33
C LEU A 63 6.68 32.15 17.51
N GLU A 64 5.86 32.29 18.55
CA GLU A 64 5.14 33.54 18.85
C GLU A 64 6.12 34.69 19.04
N LYS A 65 7.14 34.50 19.87
CA LYS A 65 8.20 35.50 20.09
C LYS A 65 8.94 35.84 18.80
N ARG A 66 9.27 34.85 17.97
CA ARG A 66 10.01 35.05 16.71
C ARG A 66 9.15 35.68 15.63
N SER A 67 7.84 35.43 15.61
CA SER A 67 6.92 35.99 14.61
C SER A 67 6.97 37.52 14.60
N LEU A 68 7.20 38.14 15.77
CA LEU A 68 7.34 39.59 15.93
C LEU A 68 8.58 40.17 15.24
N GLN A 69 9.61 39.35 15.02
CA GLN A 69 10.90 39.75 14.44
C GLN A 69 11.01 39.38 12.95
N VAL A 70 9.99 38.71 12.38
CA VAL A 70 10.02 38.31 10.97
C VAL A 70 9.82 39.53 10.06
N LEU A 71 10.70 39.68 9.09
CA LEU A 71 10.62 40.72 8.06
C LEU A 71 9.50 40.40 7.05
N PRO A 72 8.61 41.35 6.73
CA PRO A 72 7.53 41.16 5.76
C PRO A 72 8.03 41.23 4.31
N LEU A 73 8.68 40.16 3.83
CA LEU A 73 9.28 40.13 2.49
C LEU A 73 8.28 40.39 1.35
N GLN A 74 7.01 40.03 1.56
CA GLN A 74 5.92 40.28 0.61
C GLN A 74 5.71 41.77 0.30
N PHE A 75 5.89 42.66 1.30
CA PHE A 75 5.74 44.11 1.12
C PHE A 75 6.93 44.75 0.40
N ARG A 76 7.98 43.98 0.07
CA ARG A 76 9.05 44.45 -0.81
C ARG A 76 8.62 44.52 -2.28
N ARG A 77 7.66 43.69 -2.68
CA ARG A 77 7.20 43.58 -4.08
C ARG A 77 5.75 44.04 -4.28
N ASN A 78 4.97 44.07 -3.20
CA ASN A 78 3.56 44.46 -3.23
C ASN A 78 3.38 45.74 -2.42
N THR A 79 2.69 46.72 -2.99
CA THR A 79 2.34 47.96 -2.27
C THR A 79 1.21 47.63 -1.28
N PRO A 80 1.44 47.76 0.04
CA PRO A 80 0.38 47.57 1.03
C PRO A 80 -0.69 48.66 0.89
N GLN A 81 -1.96 48.33 1.21
CA GLN A 81 -3.06 49.32 1.20
C GLN A 81 -2.90 50.39 2.28
N LYS A 82 -2.16 50.09 3.35
CA LYS A 82 -1.82 51.01 4.44
C LYS A 82 -0.38 51.47 4.27
N LEU A 83 -0.13 52.78 4.45
CA LEU A 83 1.23 53.33 4.44
C LEU A 83 2.08 52.65 5.52
N LEU A 84 3.27 52.17 5.15
CA LEU A 84 4.20 51.48 6.05
C LEU A 84 5.48 52.29 6.25
N PRO A 85 6.08 52.25 7.45
CA PRO A 85 7.43 52.76 7.65
C PRO A 85 8.45 51.87 6.92
N VAL A 86 9.49 52.47 6.38
CA VAL A 86 10.68 51.81 5.83
C VAL A 86 11.93 52.46 6.43
N GLU A 87 12.98 51.68 6.61
CA GLU A 87 14.25 52.12 7.18
C GLU A 87 15.33 52.14 6.09
N ALA A 88 16.11 53.22 6.05
CA ALA A 88 17.18 53.38 5.09
C ALA A 88 18.44 52.58 5.50
N LEU A 89 18.92 51.73 4.60
CA LEU A 89 20.11 50.90 4.78
C LEU A 89 21.42 51.62 4.44
N CYS A 90 21.34 52.69 3.66
CA CYS A 90 22.48 53.48 3.20
C CYS A 90 22.12 54.95 3.08
N GLU A 91 23.15 55.78 2.95
CA GLU A 91 22.99 57.17 2.53
C GLU A 91 22.84 57.22 1.00
N PHE A 92 21.95 58.08 0.49
CA PHE A 92 21.72 58.23 -0.94
C PHE A 92 21.25 59.65 -1.27
N ASP A 93 21.99 60.34 -2.13
CA ASP A 93 21.63 61.68 -2.58
C ASP A 93 20.61 61.61 -3.72
N THR A 94 19.45 62.25 -3.56
CA THR A 94 18.46 62.45 -4.62
C THR A 94 18.43 63.93 -5.02
N ASP A 95 17.83 64.23 -6.18
CA ASP A 95 17.65 65.61 -6.65
C ASP A 95 16.79 66.45 -5.69
N GLU A 96 15.93 65.78 -4.89
CA GLU A 96 15.00 66.39 -3.94
C GLU A 96 15.51 66.40 -2.48
N GLY A 97 16.61 65.71 -2.17
CA GLY A 97 17.21 65.67 -0.83
C GLY A 97 18.03 64.41 -0.56
N GLN A 98 18.66 64.37 0.62
CA GLN A 98 19.50 63.25 1.03
C GLN A 98 18.73 62.23 1.89
N ILE A 99 18.87 60.96 1.55
CA ILE A 99 18.45 59.83 2.40
C ILE A 99 19.60 59.53 3.36
N LEU A 100 19.28 59.42 4.66
CA LEU A 100 20.25 59.16 5.71
C LEU A 100 20.13 57.73 6.20
N ARG A 101 21.26 57.05 6.37
CA ARG A 101 21.29 55.68 6.88
C ARG A 101 20.73 55.59 8.30
N GLY A 102 19.83 54.63 8.52
CA GLY A 102 19.17 54.39 9.82
C GLY A 102 17.91 55.23 10.05
N GLU A 103 17.63 56.23 9.21
CA GLU A 103 16.42 57.04 9.33
C GLU A 103 15.18 56.30 8.78
N ARG A 104 14.02 56.66 9.33
CA ARG A 104 12.72 56.09 8.97
C ARG A 104 11.94 57.01 8.04
N TYR A 105 11.42 56.42 6.96
CA TYR A 105 10.61 57.07 5.95
C TYR A 105 9.27 56.36 5.82
N THR A 106 8.25 57.04 5.27
CA THR A 106 6.96 56.42 4.96
C THR A 106 6.91 56.01 3.51
N LEU A 107 6.68 54.73 3.23
CA LEU A 107 6.58 54.20 1.87
C LEU A 107 5.27 54.65 1.20
N LEU A 108 5.40 55.34 0.07
CA LEU A 108 4.26 55.80 -0.75
C LEU A 108 4.02 54.85 -1.94
N SER A 109 5.09 54.43 -2.62
CA SER A 109 5.01 53.52 -3.77
C SER A 109 6.28 52.68 -3.87
N ASN A 110 6.13 51.38 -4.13
CA ASN A 110 7.22 50.43 -4.39
C ASN A 110 7.05 49.73 -5.75
N LYS A 111 6.36 50.36 -6.71
CA LYS A 111 6.13 49.83 -8.05
C LYS A 111 7.34 50.06 -8.94
N GLY A 112 8.31 49.15 -8.91
CA GLY A 112 9.49 49.16 -9.78
C GLY A 112 10.81 49.25 -9.02
N PRO A 113 11.93 49.56 -9.72
CA PRO A 113 13.27 49.55 -9.12
C PRO A 113 13.53 50.75 -8.19
N LYS A 114 12.78 51.83 -8.35
CA LYS A 114 12.82 53.02 -7.49
C LYS A 114 11.57 53.07 -6.61
N TRP A 115 11.75 53.33 -5.33
CA TRP A 115 10.69 53.50 -4.35
C TRP A 115 10.49 54.99 -4.08
N GLU A 116 9.22 55.39 -3.93
CA GLU A 116 8.83 56.72 -3.48
C GLU A 116 8.59 56.68 -1.98
N VAL A 117 9.32 57.51 -1.24
CA VAL A 117 9.23 57.60 0.22
C VAL A 117 9.00 59.03 0.66
N LYS A 118 8.42 59.19 1.85
CA LYS A 118 8.16 60.49 2.48
C LYS A 118 8.94 60.61 3.78
N ASP A 119 9.66 61.72 3.95
CA ASP A 119 10.40 62.01 5.19
C ASP A 119 9.48 62.59 6.30
N ALA A 120 10.04 62.81 7.49
CA ALA A 120 9.29 63.38 8.63
C ALA A 120 8.78 64.81 8.38
N ALA A 121 9.47 65.59 7.55
CA ALA A 121 9.05 66.95 7.13
C ALA A 121 7.99 66.93 6.03
N GLY A 122 7.70 65.75 5.48
CA GLY A 122 6.70 65.51 4.46
C GLY A 122 7.16 65.69 3.01
N ARG A 123 8.47 65.82 2.80
CA ARG A 123 9.09 65.86 1.47
C ARG A 123 9.09 64.46 0.85
N LYS A 124 8.85 64.40 -0.46
CA LYS A 124 8.86 63.15 -1.23
C LYS A 124 10.23 62.97 -1.86
N LEU A 125 10.82 61.80 -1.64
CA LEU A 125 12.14 61.43 -2.14
C LEU A 125 12.01 60.16 -2.97
N THR A 126 12.82 60.05 -4.03
CA THR A 126 12.82 58.90 -4.92
C THR A 126 14.20 58.25 -4.94
N ALA A 127 14.30 57.00 -4.51
CA ALA A 127 15.58 56.28 -4.49
C ALA A 127 15.43 54.80 -4.83
N PRO A 128 16.52 54.10 -5.21
CA PRO A 128 16.46 52.68 -5.49
C PRO A 128 15.91 51.89 -4.30
N GLY A 129 15.00 50.94 -4.55
CA GLY A 129 14.41 50.09 -3.50
C GLY A 129 15.43 49.23 -2.73
N ALA A 130 16.66 49.11 -3.24
CA ALA A 130 17.77 48.49 -2.53
C ALA A 130 18.24 49.30 -1.31
N CYS A 131 17.94 50.60 -1.26
CA CYS A 131 18.31 51.49 -0.15
C CYS A 131 17.41 51.31 1.07
N PHE A 132 16.31 50.56 0.96
CA PHE A 132 15.28 50.48 2.00
C PHE A 132 14.99 49.05 2.44
N MET A 133 14.67 48.90 3.72
CA MET A 133 14.07 47.69 4.29
C MET A 133 12.72 48.02 4.93
N VAL A 134 11.75 47.13 4.77
CA VAL A 134 10.52 47.17 5.57
C VAL A 134 10.86 46.51 6.91
N PRO A 135 10.81 47.23 8.04
CA PRO A 135 11.12 46.67 9.34
C PRO A 135 10.10 45.59 9.73
N PRO A 136 10.44 44.69 10.67
CA PRO A 136 9.45 43.81 11.32
C PRO A 136 8.31 44.67 11.92
N THR A 137 7.08 44.17 12.01
CA THR A 137 6.65 42.77 12.06
C THR A 137 5.83 42.33 10.84
N ASP A 138 6.00 41.09 10.37
CA ASP A 138 5.16 40.47 9.34
C ASP A 138 3.78 40.01 9.88
N PRO A 139 2.66 40.61 9.42
CA PRO A 139 1.33 40.27 9.94
C PRO A 139 0.92 38.82 9.71
N GLU A 140 1.32 38.22 8.58
CA GLU A 140 1.00 36.82 8.27
C GLU A 140 1.74 35.85 9.20
N SER A 141 3.02 36.11 9.49
CA SER A 141 3.80 35.33 10.46
C SER A 141 3.17 35.35 11.85
N VAL A 142 2.67 36.50 12.30
CA VAL A 142 1.96 36.63 13.59
C VAL A 142 0.62 35.88 13.56
N ALA A 143 -0.17 36.05 12.51
CA ALA A 143 -1.45 35.35 12.36
C ALA A 143 -1.27 33.82 12.34
N LEU A 144 -0.23 33.33 11.65
CA LEU A 144 0.12 31.92 11.63
C LEU A 144 0.50 31.42 13.03
N SER A 145 1.34 32.17 13.76
CA SER A 145 1.73 31.80 15.12
C SER A 145 0.54 31.76 16.10
N ASN A 146 -0.34 32.76 16.04
CA ASN A 146 -1.56 32.80 16.85
C ASN A 146 -2.50 31.63 16.52
N SER A 147 -2.61 31.27 15.23
CA SER A 147 -3.38 30.11 14.79
C SER A 147 -2.81 28.81 15.36
N LEU A 148 -1.48 28.64 15.36
CA LEU A 148 -0.81 27.48 15.96
C LEU A 148 -1.07 27.39 17.47
N ALA A 149 -1.00 28.50 18.20
CA ALA A 149 -1.30 28.54 19.63
C ALA A 149 -2.77 28.17 19.92
N SER A 150 -3.70 28.68 19.13
CA SER A 150 -5.13 28.34 19.24
C SER A 150 -5.38 26.84 18.96
N GLN A 151 -4.79 26.30 17.90
CA GLN A 151 -4.88 24.87 17.57
C GLN A 151 -4.29 24.00 18.68
N GLN A 152 -3.12 24.36 19.20
CA GLN A 152 -2.49 23.64 20.30
C GLN A 152 -3.37 23.61 21.55
N LYS A 153 -3.97 24.75 21.92
CA LYS A 153 -4.90 24.84 23.04
C LYS A 153 -6.14 23.96 22.81
N GLY A 154 -6.69 23.96 21.60
CA GLY A 154 -7.80 23.08 21.20
C GLY A 154 -7.46 21.61 21.39
N ILE A 155 -6.29 21.17 20.93
CA ILE A 155 -5.82 19.79 21.08
C ILE A 155 -5.60 19.44 22.55
N LYS A 156 -4.98 20.31 23.36
CA LYS A 156 -4.82 20.09 24.81
C LYS A 156 -6.18 19.88 25.50
N MET A 157 -7.18 20.69 25.16
CA MET A 157 -8.54 20.50 25.67
C MET A 157 -9.15 19.17 25.22
N LYS A 158 -9.04 18.80 23.94
CA LYS A 158 -9.50 17.49 23.44
C LYS A 158 -8.83 16.32 24.16
N VAL A 159 -7.51 16.34 24.32
CA VAL A 159 -6.75 15.32 25.05
C VAL A 159 -7.28 15.16 26.48
N SER A 160 -7.47 16.28 27.19
CA SER A 160 -8.02 16.25 28.55
C SER A 160 -9.47 15.75 28.61
N GLY A 161 -10.30 16.11 27.63
CA GLY A 161 -11.69 15.66 27.51
C GLY A 161 -11.80 14.16 27.20
N SER A 162 -11.00 13.66 26.26
CA SER A 162 -10.89 12.23 25.94
C SER A 162 -10.38 11.44 27.14
N LYS A 163 -9.37 11.95 27.85
CA LYS A 163 -8.87 11.32 29.09
C LYS A 163 -9.96 11.22 30.14
N THR A 164 -10.68 12.31 30.40
CA THR A 164 -11.78 12.34 31.37
C THR A 164 -12.88 11.34 31.01
N THR A 165 -13.20 11.24 29.71
CA THR A 165 -14.17 10.26 29.19
C THR A 165 -13.71 8.81 29.43
N LEU A 166 -12.44 8.50 29.13
CA LEU A 166 -11.86 7.18 29.37
C LEU A 166 -11.77 6.84 30.87
N VAL A 167 -11.37 7.79 31.71
CA VAL A 167 -11.30 7.60 33.18
C VAL A 167 -12.69 7.32 33.75
N LYS A 168 -13.70 8.11 33.36
CA LYS A 168 -15.09 7.89 33.78
C LYS A 168 -15.58 6.50 33.36
N ARG A 169 -15.29 6.09 32.12
CA ARG A 169 -15.67 4.77 31.62
C ARG A 169 -14.92 3.65 32.36
N LEU A 170 -13.66 3.85 32.69
CA LEU A 170 -12.86 2.91 33.49
C LEU A 170 -13.45 2.74 34.90
N GLU A 171 -13.90 3.83 35.53
CA GLU A 171 -14.57 3.79 36.84
C GLU A 171 -15.92 3.07 36.77
N GLU A 172 -16.70 3.26 35.70
CA GLU A 172 -17.93 2.51 35.45
C GLU A 172 -17.63 1.01 35.33
N LEU A 173 -16.64 0.62 34.53
CA LEU A 173 -16.22 -0.79 34.41
C LEU A 173 -15.72 -1.37 35.75
N LYS A 174 -15.03 -0.56 36.57
CA LYS A 174 -14.56 -0.98 37.91
C LYS A 174 -15.70 -1.14 38.91
N LYS A 175 -16.78 -0.36 38.80
CA LYS A 175 -17.97 -0.47 39.67
C LYS A 175 -18.87 -1.64 39.27
N ASP A 176 -18.93 -1.96 37.98
CA ASP A 176 -19.66 -3.11 37.46
C ASP A 176 -18.89 -4.44 37.67
N GLY A 177 -17.57 -4.36 37.88
CA GLY A 177 -16.67 -5.50 38.10
C GLY A 177 -16.54 -5.92 39.57
N SER A 178 -17.20 -7.01 39.96
CA SER A 178 -16.79 -7.85 41.10
C SER A 178 -15.42 -8.47 40.82
N ALA A 179 -14.64 -8.84 41.85
CA ALA A 179 -13.30 -9.47 41.74
C ALA A 179 -13.22 -10.74 40.85
N GLY A 180 -14.36 -11.30 40.41
CA GLY A 180 -14.41 -12.34 39.36
C GLY A 180 -14.14 -11.82 37.94
N SER A 181 -14.47 -10.55 37.65
CA SER A 181 -14.37 -9.92 36.33
C SER A 181 -12.93 -9.79 35.84
N ASP A 182 -11.95 -9.58 36.72
CA ASP A 182 -10.54 -9.45 36.33
C ASP A 182 -9.95 -10.79 35.83
N LYS A 183 -10.36 -11.91 36.45
CA LYS A 183 -9.99 -13.26 35.99
C LYS A 183 -10.66 -13.61 34.66
N GLU A 184 -11.93 -13.24 34.50
CA GLU A 184 -12.66 -13.42 33.25
C GLU A 184 -12.04 -12.59 32.12
N GLU A 185 -11.66 -11.34 32.36
CA GLU A 185 -10.96 -10.48 31.39
C GLU A 185 -9.57 -11.04 31.03
N GLN A 186 -8.81 -11.53 32.02
CA GLN A 186 -7.53 -12.19 31.76
C GLN A 186 -7.71 -13.43 30.87
N GLN A 187 -8.70 -14.27 31.17
CA GLN A 187 -9.01 -15.45 30.36
C GLN A 187 -9.47 -15.06 28.96
N CYS A 188 -10.32 -14.04 28.82
CA CYS A 188 -10.77 -13.52 27.54
C CYS A 188 -9.58 -13.04 26.67
N ARG A 189 -8.63 -12.32 27.26
CA ARG A 189 -7.39 -11.92 26.56
C ARG A 189 -6.53 -13.11 26.14
N GLN A 190 -6.41 -14.14 26.96
CA GLN A 190 -5.68 -15.35 26.59
C GLN A 190 -6.33 -16.07 25.39
N LEU A 191 -7.66 -16.12 25.35
CA LEU A 191 -8.41 -16.69 24.23
C LEU A 191 -8.22 -15.87 22.95
N MET A 192 -8.30 -14.53 23.04
CA MET A 192 -8.02 -13.64 21.92
C MET A 192 -6.59 -13.83 21.39
N ALA A 193 -5.59 -13.88 22.28
CA ALA A 193 -4.20 -14.12 21.88
C ALA A 193 -4.00 -15.48 21.18
N GLY A 194 -4.72 -16.51 21.62
CA GLY A 194 -4.73 -17.82 20.96
C GLY A 194 -5.30 -17.76 19.55
N LEU A 195 -6.41 -17.04 19.35
CA LEU A 195 -7.02 -16.82 18.04
C LEU A 195 -6.13 -15.95 17.13
N ASP A 196 -5.49 -14.91 17.68
CA ASP A 196 -4.54 -14.06 16.94
C ASP A 196 -3.33 -14.86 16.44
N LYS A 197 -2.83 -15.81 17.25
CA LYS A 197 -1.77 -16.73 16.82
C LYS A 197 -2.22 -17.59 15.63
N VAL A 198 -3.42 -18.18 15.70
CA VAL A 198 -4.00 -18.98 14.61
C VAL A 198 -4.12 -18.12 13.33
N THR A 199 -4.67 -16.92 13.44
CA THR A 199 -4.78 -15.98 12.30
C THR A 199 -3.40 -15.62 11.73
N SER A 200 -2.39 -15.40 12.58
CA SER A 200 -1.02 -15.12 12.14
C SER A 200 -0.38 -16.31 11.41
N ASP A 201 -0.59 -17.53 11.88
CA ASP A 201 -0.08 -18.73 11.23
C ASP A 201 -0.76 -18.98 9.88
N LEU A 202 -2.06 -18.67 9.78
CA LEU A 202 -2.83 -18.64 8.54
C LEU A 202 -2.32 -17.56 7.58
N ASP A 203 -2.02 -16.34 8.04
CA ASP A 203 -1.42 -15.27 7.22
C ASP A 203 -0.08 -15.68 6.61
N LYS A 204 0.76 -16.42 7.35
CA LYS A 204 2.01 -16.96 6.83
C LYS A 204 1.76 -17.91 5.65
N GLN A 205 0.76 -18.78 5.77
CA GLN A 205 0.41 -19.71 4.68
C GLN A 205 -0.17 -18.96 3.47
N GLU A 206 -1.02 -17.95 3.68
CA GLU A 206 -1.55 -17.12 2.59
C GLU A 206 -0.41 -16.46 1.79
N LYS A 207 0.57 -15.87 2.48
CA LYS A 207 1.76 -15.29 1.84
C LYS A 207 2.59 -16.33 1.08
N ALA A 208 2.75 -17.53 1.66
CA ALA A 208 3.46 -18.63 1.01
C ALA A 208 2.76 -19.04 -0.29
N ILE A 209 1.43 -19.16 -0.31
CA ILE A 209 0.67 -19.48 -1.53
C ILE A 209 0.90 -18.41 -2.59
N TYR A 210 0.76 -17.12 -2.23
CA TYR A 210 0.96 -16.02 -3.17
C TYR A 210 2.37 -15.99 -3.77
N SER A 211 3.39 -16.35 -2.99
CA SER A 211 4.77 -16.43 -3.49
C SER A 211 4.95 -17.50 -4.59
N ARG A 212 4.10 -18.52 -4.63
CA ARG A 212 4.14 -19.58 -5.65
C ARG A 212 3.27 -19.27 -6.86
N VAL A 213 2.08 -18.71 -6.65
CA VAL A 213 1.07 -18.59 -7.71
C VAL A 213 1.11 -17.28 -8.50
N ARG A 214 1.69 -16.21 -7.95
CA ARG A 214 1.73 -14.88 -8.60
C ARG A 214 2.89 -14.70 -9.58
N PRO A 215 4.12 -15.18 -9.29
CA PRO A 215 5.20 -15.05 -10.26
C PRO A 215 4.93 -15.92 -11.51
N PRO A 216 5.31 -15.48 -12.72
CA PRO A 216 5.26 -16.32 -13.91
C PRO A 216 6.15 -17.56 -13.74
N LEU A 217 5.84 -18.62 -14.48
CA LEU A 217 6.69 -19.81 -14.57
C LEU A 217 8.04 -19.48 -15.21
N GLU A 218 9.07 -20.21 -14.79
CA GLU A 218 10.41 -20.17 -15.37
C GLU A 218 10.37 -20.61 -16.83
N GLN A 219 10.73 -19.70 -17.75
CA GLN A 219 10.61 -19.93 -19.19
C GLN A 219 11.52 -21.05 -19.72
N THR A 220 12.62 -21.34 -19.04
CA THR A 220 13.59 -22.37 -19.45
C THR A 220 13.15 -23.78 -19.06
N ARG A 221 12.30 -23.92 -18.04
CA ARG A 221 11.83 -25.23 -17.53
C ARG A 221 10.39 -25.16 -16.97
N PRO A 222 9.40 -24.69 -17.74
CA PRO A 222 8.06 -24.42 -17.23
C PRO A 222 7.34 -25.67 -16.72
N LEU A 223 7.60 -26.84 -17.32
CA LEU A 223 7.05 -28.11 -16.84
C LEU A 223 7.56 -28.46 -15.43
N GLN A 224 8.88 -28.40 -15.22
CA GLN A 224 9.46 -28.72 -13.91
C GLN A 224 9.06 -27.68 -12.85
N ASP A 225 9.17 -26.39 -13.17
CA ASP A 225 8.80 -25.32 -12.24
C ASP A 225 7.32 -25.41 -11.82
N SER A 226 6.41 -25.67 -12.77
CA SER A 226 4.99 -25.88 -12.43
C SER A 226 4.75 -27.13 -11.56
N ALA A 227 5.54 -28.19 -11.73
CA ALA A 227 5.47 -29.39 -10.89
C ALA A 227 5.98 -29.11 -9.46
N ASP A 228 7.12 -28.42 -9.34
CA ASP A 228 7.72 -28.05 -8.06
C ASP A 228 6.77 -27.13 -7.27
N ARG A 229 6.21 -26.11 -7.91
CA ARG A 229 5.22 -25.20 -7.29
C ARG A 229 3.93 -25.91 -6.90
N LEU A 230 3.47 -26.87 -7.70
CA LEU A 230 2.31 -27.68 -7.35
C LEU A 230 2.58 -28.50 -6.10
N GLN A 231 3.79 -29.05 -5.96
CA GLN A 231 4.19 -29.76 -4.76
C GLN A 231 4.28 -28.82 -3.55
N ASP A 232 4.88 -27.63 -3.71
CA ASP A 232 4.91 -26.61 -2.66
C ASP A 232 3.51 -26.26 -2.14
N VAL A 233 2.53 -26.09 -3.04
CA VAL A 233 1.14 -25.78 -2.65
C VAL A 233 0.48 -26.94 -1.91
N LYS A 234 0.79 -28.19 -2.28
CA LYS A 234 0.32 -29.38 -1.53
C LYS A 234 0.94 -29.45 -0.13
N ASP A 235 2.21 -29.09 0.00
CA ASP A 235 2.90 -29.05 1.29
C ASP A 235 2.31 -27.96 2.19
N ILE A 236 2.03 -26.78 1.63
CA ILE A 236 1.30 -25.71 2.35
C ILE A 236 -0.09 -26.18 2.76
N ALA A 237 -0.83 -26.89 1.88
CA ALA A 237 -2.13 -27.45 2.24
C ALA A 237 -2.04 -28.43 3.41
N ALA A 238 -0.97 -29.25 3.47
CA ALA A 238 -0.72 -30.14 4.60
C ALA A 238 -0.43 -29.36 5.90
N VAL A 239 0.26 -28.22 5.83
CA VAL A 239 0.45 -27.32 6.98
C VAL A 239 -0.89 -26.73 7.45
N VAL A 240 -1.73 -26.23 6.54
CA VAL A 240 -3.05 -25.68 6.90
C VAL A 240 -3.95 -26.73 7.55
N ARG A 241 -3.93 -27.98 7.07
CA ARG A 241 -4.65 -29.09 7.73
C ARG A 241 -4.17 -29.35 9.16
N LYS A 242 -2.91 -29.06 9.49
CA LYS A 242 -2.38 -29.19 10.87
C LYS A 242 -2.79 -28.00 11.76
N ILE A 243 -3.12 -26.85 11.18
CA ILE A 243 -3.63 -25.67 11.91
C ILE A 243 -5.11 -25.85 12.27
N GLU A 244 -5.88 -26.59 11.46
CA GLU A 244 -7.32 -26.79 11.66
C GLU A 244 -7.71 -27.26 13.07
N PRO A 245 -7.06 -28.29 13.67
CA PRO A 245 -7.42 -28.73 15.01
C PRO A 245 -7.16 -27.68 16.08
N GLU A 246 -6.05 -26.93 15.98
CA GLU A 246 -5.72 -25.84 16.92
C GLU A 246 -6.77 -24.72 16.80
N LYS A 247 -7.12 -24.33 15.57
CA LYS A 247 -8.17 -23.35 15.29
C LYS A 247 -9.52 -23.79 15.87
N SER A 248 -9.94 -25.02 15.59
CA SER A 248 -11.21 -25.58 16.06
C SER A 248 -11.26 -25.66 17.60
N SER A 249 -10.16 -26.03 18.26
CA SER A 249 -10.07 -26.00 19.72
C SER A 249 -10.22 -24.59 20.28
N LYS A 250 -9.50 -23.61 19.73
CA LYS A 250 -9.50 -22.22 20.22
C LYS A 250 -10.84 -21.53 20.02
N VAL A 251 -11.49 -21.78 18.87
CA VAL A 251 -12.86 -21.30 18.63
C VAL A 251 -13.83 -21.89 19.64
N ARG A 252 -13.77 -23.20 19.89
CA ARG A 252 -14.67 -23.86 20.86
C ARG A 252 -14.45 -23.36 22.30
N GLU A 253 -13.20 -23.16 22.70
CA GLU A 253 -12.85 -22.57 23.99
C GLU A 253 -13.43 -21.15 24.12
N ALA A 254 -13.32 -20.34 23.08
CA ALA A 254 -13.86 -18.99 23.02
C ALA A 254 -15.40 -18.96 23.08
N GLU A 255 -16.08 -19.78 22.28
CA GLU A 255 -17.55 -19.88 22.27
C GLU A 255 -18.10 -20.35 23.62
N LYS A 256 -17.44 -21.34 24.25
CA LYS A 256 -17.78 -21.78 25.60
C LYS A 256 -17.62 -20.66 26.62
N PHE A 257 -16.54 -19.88 26.52
CA PHE A 257 -16.32 -18.73 27.39
C PHE A 257 -17.38 -17.65 27.18
N LEU A 258 -17.71 -17.30 25.94
CA LEU A 258 -18.73 -16.31 25.59
C LEU A 258 -20.12 -16.71 26.11
N THR A 259 -20.46 -18.01 26.04
CA THR A 259 -21.72 -18.54 26.57
C THR A 259 -21.77 -18.48 28.09
N SER A 260 -20.65 -18.75 28.75
CA SER A 260 -20.56 -18.78 30.22
C SER A 260 -20.46 -17.37 30.83
N ASN A 261 -19.88 -16.42 30.10
CA ASN A 261 -19.55 -15.07 30.58
C ASN A 261 -20.06 -13.97 29.64
N PRO A 262 -21.38 -13.88 29.37
CA PRO A 262 -21.94 -12.95 28.39
C PRO A 262 -21.81 -11.47 28.80
N LYS A 263 -21.49 -11.18 30.07
CA LYS A 263 -21.31 -9.82 30.61
C LYS A 263 -19.85 -9.35 30.63
N CYS A 264 -18.90 -10.19 30.20
CA CYS A 264 -17.49 -9.80 30.08
C CYS A 264 -17.36 -8.62 29.10
N ALA A 265 -16.63 -7.57 29.49
CA ALA A 265 -16.54 -6.34 28.70
C ALA A 265 -15.85 -6.58 27.35
N SER A 266 -14.92 -7.54 27.31
CA SER A 266 -14.22 -7.99 26.10
C SER A 266 -14.96 -9.01 25.24
N ALA A 267 -16.16 -9.47 25.63
CA ALA A 267 -16.91 -10.49 24.89
C ALA A 267 -17.17 -10.12 23.41
N PRO A 268 -17.55 -8.88 23.05
CA PRO A 268 -17.71 -8.48 21.65
C PRO A 268 -16.42 -8.61 20.82
N GLN A 269 -15.27 -8.25 21.40
CA GLN A 269 -13.96 -8.31 20.75
C GLN A 269 -13.55 -9.77 20.52
N LEU A 270 -13.75 -10.64 21.51
CA LEU A 270 -13.50 -12.08 21.37
C LEU A 270 -14.38 -12.71 20.30
N ASN A 271 -15.67 -12.34 20.21
CA ASN A 271 -16.55 -12.79 19.13
C ASN A 271 -16.04 -12.32 17.75
N GLY A 272 -15.56 -11.07 17.67
CA GLY A 272 -14.86 -10.55 16.49
C GLY A 272 -13.66 -11.42 16.09
N LYS A 273 -12.83 -11.81 17.05
CA LYS A 273 -11.65 -12.68 16.83
C LYS A 273 -12.01 -14.09 16.38
N VAL A 274 -13.09 -14.67 16.91
CA VAL A 274 -13.61 -15.96 16.45
C VAL A 274 -14.03 -15.88 14.98
N ASN A 275 -14.81 -14.86 14.63
CA ASN A 275 -15.25 -14.64 13.25
C ASN A 275 -14.07 -14.38 12.30
N GLU A 276 -13.09 -13.59 12.73
CA GLU A 276 -11.87 -13.33 11.97
C GLU A 276 -11.11 -14.63 11.66
N ALA A 277 -10.87 -15.48 12.65
CA ALA A 277 -10.17 -16.76 12.47
C ALA A 277 -10.96 -17.72 11.56
N ASN A 278 -12.28 -17.80 11.70
CA ASN A 278 -13.15 -18.60 10.84
C ASN A 278 -13.08 -18.13 9.38
N ASN A 279 -13.35 -16.85 9.14
CA ASN A 279 -13.35 -16.27 7.80
C ASN A 279 -11.97 -16.38 7.13
N LYS A 280 -10.90 -16.21 7.90
CA LYS A 280 -9.53 -16.35 7.39
C LYS A 280 -9.24 -17.78 6.94
N TYR A 281 -9.62 -18.76 7.75
CA TYR A 281 -9.45 -20.17 7.44
C TYR A 281 -10.21 -20.55 6.15
N ASP A 282 -11.46 -20.10 6.03
CA ASP A 282 -12.29 -20.38 4.84
C ASP A 282 -11.71 -19.75 3.57
N LYS A 283 -11.25 -18.49 3.68
CA LYS A 283 -10.57 -17.81 2.57
C LYS A 283 -9.31 -18.56 2.12
N ILE A 284 -8.49 -19.03 3.06
CA ILE A 284 -7.25 -19.76 2.74
C ILE A 284 -7.56 -21.12 2.10
N ASN A 285 -8.59 -21.84 2.56
CA ASN A 285 -8.98 -23.09 1.93
C ASN A 285 -9.47 -22.87 0.50
N LEU A 286 -10.25 -21.81 0.25
CA LEU A 286 -10.64 -21.42 -1.10
C LEU A 286 -9.42 -21.09 -1.96
N LEU A 287 -8.49 -20.28 -1.43
CA LEU A 287 -7.25 -19.92 -2.12
C LEU A 287 -6.38 -21.14 -2.44
N LEU A 288 -6.21 -22.06 -1.49
CA LEU A 288 -5.47 -23.32 -1.69
C LEU A 288 -6.12 -24.15 -2.79
N LYS A 289 -7.44 -24.34 -2.73
CA LYS A 289 -8.17 -25.16 -3.70
C LYS A 289 -8.00 -24.60 -5.11
N CYS A 290 -8.25 -23.30 -5.29
CA CYS A 290 -8.11 -22.67 -6.60
C CYS A 290 -6.64 -22.63 -7.09
N SER A 291 -5.68 -22.48 -6.17
CA SER A 291 -4.24 -22.51 -6.48
C SER A 291 -3.77 -23.89 -6.94
N GLU A 292 -4.22 -24.95 -6.27
CA GLU A 292 -3.92 -26.34 -6.64
C GLU A 292 -4.54 -26.66 -8.01
N ASP A 293 -5.81 -26.33 -8.23
CA ASP A 293 -6.49 -26.55 -9.50
C ASP A 293 -5.79 -25.80 -10.65
N LYS A 294 -5.39 -24.53 -10.43
CA LYS A 294 -4.62 -23.73 -11.39
C LYS A 294 -3.28 -24.39 -11.73
N LEU A 295 -2.46 -24.72 -10.73
CA LEU A 295 -1.12 -25.27 -10.95
C LEU A 295 -1.19 -26.67 -11.56
N GLN A 296 -2.16 -27.49 -11.16
CA GLN A 296 -2.39 -28.81 -11.73
C GLN A 296 -2.77 -28.72 -13.22
N ASN A 297 -3.68 -27.82 -13.60
CA ASN A 297 -4.05 -27.63 -15.01
C ASN A 297 -2.91 -27.02 -15.82
N SER A 298 -2.18 -26.07 -15.25
CA SER A 298 -0.98 -25.49 -15.88
C SER A 298 0.08 -26.58 -16.12
N ASN A 299 0.38 -27.42 -15.13
CA ASN A 299 1.36 -28.49 -15.26
C ASN A 299 0.94 -29.52 -16.32
N ARG A 300 -0.34 -29.91 -16.35
CA ARG A 300 -0.89 -30.79 -17.40
C ARG A 300 -0.73 -30.18 -18.79
N LEU A 301 -1.02 -28.88 -18.93
CA LEU A 301 -0.86 -28.16 -20.19
C LEU A 301 0.61 -28.12 -20.63
N GLU A 302 1.53 -27.72 -19.75
CA GLU A 302 2.97 -27.70 -20.05
C GLU A 302 3.50 -29.09 -20.44
N ASN A 303 3.01 -30.15 -19.79
CA ASN A 303 3.37 -31.53 -20.12
C ASN A 303 2.89 -31.91 -21.53
N SER A 304 1.61 -31.63 -21.85
CA SER A 304 1.06 -31.89 -23.18
C SER A 304 1.75 -31.06 -24.28
N LEU A 305 2.13 -29.81 -23.98
CA LEU A 305 2.91 -28.96 -24.88
C LEU A 305 4.29 -29.56 -25.15
N GLN A 306 5.01 -29.99 -24.11
CA GLN A 306 6.33 -30.61 -24.26
C GLN A 306 6.25 -31.92 -25.07
N ASN A 307 5.29 -32.78 -24.76
CA ASN A 307 5.08 -34.04 -25.48
C ASN A 307 4.69 -33.81 -26.94
N GLY A 308 3.75 -32.90 -27.19
CA GLY A 308 3.35 -32.51 -28.54
C GLY A 308 4.51 -31.94 -29.35
N LYS A 309 5.32 -31.05 -28.76
CA LYS A 309 6.51 -30.49 -29.42
C LYS A 309 7.51 -31.57 -29.81
N SER A 310 7.83 -32.48 -28.89
CA SER A 310 8.75 -33.60 -29.13
C SER A 310 8.24 -34.54 -30.22
N LEU A 311 6.94 -34.85 -30.18
CA LEU A 311 6.27 -35.67 -31.17
C LEU A 311 6.38 -35.06 -32.57
N LEU A 312 5.96 -33.80 -32.74
CA LEU A 312 5.98 -33.14 -34.06
C LEU A 312 7.42 -32.97 -34.58
N SER A 313 8.38 -32.68 -33.71
CA SER A 313 9.80 -32.58 -34.11
C SER A 313 10.34 -33.89 -34.71
N SER A 314 9.83 -35.04 -34.28
CA SER A 314 10.23 -36.32 -34.91
C SER A 314 9.77 -36.43 -36.37
N TYR A 315 8.59 -35.91 -36.70
CA TYR A 315 8.06 -35.89 -38.07
C TYR A 315 8.71 -34.80 -38.92
N GLU A 316 8.91 -33.60 -38.36
CA GLU A 316 9.63 -32.51 -39.02
C GLU A 316 11.04 -32.98 -39.45
N ASN A 317 11.76 -33.66 -38.55
CA ASN A 317 13.09 -34.21 -38.85
C ASN A 317 13.06 -35.33 -39.90
N LYS A 318 11.98 -36.12 -40.00
CA LYS A 318 11.81 -37.12 -41.07
C LYS A 318 11.61 -36.42 -42.42
N LEU A 319 10.77 -35.37 -42.48
CA LEU A 319 10.47 -34.65 -43.72
C LEU A 319 11.59 -33.73 -44.19
N VAL A 320 12.43 -33.18 -43.31
CA VAL A 320 13.57 -32.33 -43.75
C VAL A 320 14.57 -33.09 -44.65
N ARG A 321 14.62 -34.43 -44.60
CA ARG A 321 15.68 -35.22 -45.24
C ARG A 321 15.60 -35.38 -46.77
N GLU A 322 14.52 -34.98 -47.43
CA GLU A 322 14.38 -35.05 -48.90
C GLU A 322 14.09 -33.67 -49.48
N GLU A 323 15.13 -33.05 -50.07
CA GLU A 323 15.01 -31.79 -50.83
C GLU A 323 15.00 -32.01 -52.36
N VAL A 324 15.43 -33.18 -52.85
CA VAL A 324 15.53 -33.49 -54.29
C VAL A 324 14.76 -34.78 -54.59
N ALA A 325 13.81 -34.72 -55.53
CA ALA A 325 13.05 -35.88 -55.96
C ALA A 325 13.98 -36.96 -56.56
N PRO A 326 13.82 -38.24 -56.19
CA PRO A 326 14.59 -39.32 -56.80
C PRO A 326 14.39 -39.37 -58.32
N ALA A 327 15.47 -39.66 -59.06
CA ALA A 327 15.43 -39.68 -60.52
C ALA A 327 14.88 -40.99 -61.11
N ASP A 328 14.87 -42.08 -60.33
CA ASP A 328 14.39 -43.39 -60.76
C ASP A 328 12.99 -43.72 -60.20
N ILE A 329 12.19 -44.44 -60.99
CA ILE A 329 10.79 -44.77 -60.68
C ILE A 329 10.67 -45.59 -59.38
N SER A 330 11.60 -46.51 -59.12
CA SER A 330 11.54 -47.37 -57.93
C SER A 330 11.73 -46.57 -56.64
N SER A 331 12.67 -45.64 -56.64
CA SER A 331 12.89 -44.71 -55.53
C SER A 331 11.71 -43.75 -55.36
N LEU A 332 11.11 -43.24 -56.45
CA LEU A 332 9.89 -42.41 -56.38
C LEU A 332 8.71 -43.16 -55.73
N GLU A 333 8.44 -44.39 -56.16
CA GLU A 333 7.38 -45.23 -55.57
C GLU A 333 7.63 -45.54 -54.09
N LYS A 334 8.91 -45.65 -53.69
CA LYS A 334 9.31 -45.87 -52.29
C LYS A 334 9.06 -44.61 -51.46
N THR A 335 9.49 -43.44 -51.94
CA THR A 335 9.23 -42.14 -51.28
C THR A 335 7.72 -41.90 -51.15
N GLN A 336 6.93 -42.17 -52.19
CA GLN A 336 5.48 -42.04 -52.15
C GLN A 336 4.84 -42.92 -51.06
N ARG A 337 5.27 -44.19 -50.94
CA ARG A 337 4.83 -45.09 -49.87
C ARG A 337 5.23 -44.57 -48.49
N GLN A 338 6.45 -44.08 -48.32
CA GLN A 338 6.93 -43.52 -47.06
C GLN A 338 6.14 -42.27 -46.64
N LEU A 339 5.80 -41.38 -47.58
CA LEU A 339 4.96 -40.21 -47.30
C LEU A 339 3.54 -40.62 -46.90
N ALA A 340 2.95 -41.62 -47.56
CA ALA A 340 1.65 -42.17 -47.20
C ALA A 340 1.65 -42.80 -45.78
N ASP A 341 2.72 -43.52 -45.43
CA ASP A 341 2.90 -44.08 -44.09
C ASP A 341 3.02 -42.97 -43.03
N ILE A 342 3.83 -41.94 -43.31
CA ILE A 342 3.98 -40.77 -42.42
C ILE A 342 2.64 -40.04 -42.25
N ALA A 343 1.88 -39.84 -43.34
CA ALA A 343 0.56 -39.21 -43.28
C ALA A 343 -0.40 -39.99 -42.39
N SER A 344 -0.44 -41.31 -42.57
CA SER A 344 -1.26 -42.22 -41.77
C SER A 344 -0.86 -42.17 -40.29
N GLU A 345 0.44 -42.29 -40.00
CA GLU A 345 0.97 -42.18 -38.63
C GLU A 345 0.62 -40.84 -37.99
N LEU A 346 0.91 -39.72 -38.66
CA LEU A 346 0.65 -38.37 -38.15
C LEU A 346 -0.84 -38.17 -37.83
N LYS A 347 -1.73 -38.68 -38.70
CA LYS A 347 -3.18 -38.66 -38.49
C LYS A 347 -3.59 -39.40 -37.22
N THR A 348 -2.98 -40.55 -36.91
CA THR A 348 -3.23 -41.26 -35.63
C THR A 348 -2.80 -40.46 -34.40
N LYS A 349 -1.87 -39.52 -34.56
CA LYS A 349 -1.34 -38.69 -33.47
C LYS A 349 -2.07 -37.36 -33.28
N ARG A 350 -3.10 -37.06 -34.08
CA ARG A 350 -3.97 -35.88 -33.91
C ARG A 350 -4.50 -35.71 -32.49
N SER A 351 -4.75 -36.83 -31.80
CA SER A 351 -5.24 -36.85 -30.43
C SER A 351 -4.35 -36.06 -29.46
N ALA A 352 -3.02 -36.10 -29.61
CA ALA A 352 -2.09 -35.37 -28.75
C ALA A 352 -2.22 -33.84 -28.88
N VAL A 353 -2.51 -33.35 -30.09
CA VAL A 353 -2.75 -31.93 -30.34
C VAL A 353 -4.09 -31.50 -29.75
N THR A 354 -5.15 -32.28 -29.98
CA THR A 354 -6.48 -31.99 -29.42
C THR A 354 -6.52 -32.12 -27.89
N GLU A 355 -5.71 -32.99 -27.30
CA GLU A 355 -5.52 -33.09 -25.85
C GLU A 355 -4.90 -31.82 -25.29
N THR A 356 -3.89 -31.27 -25.97
CA THR A 356 -3.25 -30.01 -25.58
C THR A 356 -4.26 -28.85 -25.61
N GLU A 357 -5.15 -28.79 -26.59
CA GLU A 357 -6.23 -27.79 -26.65
C GLU A 357 -7.27 -27.96 -25.53
N ALA A 358 -7.59 -29.20 -25.16
CA ALA A 358 -8.46 -29.50 -24.02
C ALA A 358 -7.82 -29.05 -22.70
N ASN A 359 -6.52 -29.32 -22.52
CA ASN A 359 -5.76 -28.88 -21.35
C ASN A 359 -5.67 -27.35 -21.27
N LEU A 360 -5.57 -26.65 -22.40
CA LEU A 360 -5.63 -25.19 -22.43
C LEU A 360 -6.98 -24.66 -21.95
N ARG A 361 -8.09 -25.27 -22.41
CA ARG A 361 -9.43 -24.88 -21.95
C ARG A 361 -9.59 -25.09 -20.44
N ALA A 362 -9.07 -26.19 -19.90
CA ALA A 362 -9.06 -26.44 -18.47
C ALA A 362 -8.23 -25.40 -17.69
N ALA A 363 -7.02 -25.08 -18.18
CA ALA A 363 -6.16 -24.06 -17.59
C ALA A 363 -6.82 -22.67 -17.58
N LYS A 364 -7.45 -22.26 -18.69
CA LYS A 364 -8.24 -21.03 -18.78
C LYS A 364 -9.37 -21.00 -17.76
N GLY A 365 -10.16 -22.08 -17.66
CA GLY A 365 -11.25 -22.17 -16.68
C GLY A 365 -10.79 -22.06 -15.22
N SER A 366 -9.65 -22.66 -14.87
CA SER A 366 -9.05 -22.45 -13.53
C SER A 366 -8.57 -21.02 -13.31
N CYS A 367 -8.05 -20.36 -14.34
CA CYS A 367 -7.65 -18.95 -14.27
C CYS A 367 -8.84 -18.00 -14.13
N ASP A 368 -9.94 -18.24 -14.84
CA ASP A 368 -11.18 -17.49 -14.69
C ASP A 368 -11.74 -17.65 -13.27
N THR A 369 -11.64 -18.85 -12.70
CA THR A 369 -12.02 -19.11 -11.30
C THR A 369 -11.16 -18.30 -10.32
N MET A 370 -9.84 -18.25 -10.53
CA MET A 370 -8.93 -17.44 -9.71
C MET A 370 -9.26 -15.95 -9.81
N ALA A 371 -9.53 -15.44 -11.01
CA ALA A 371 -9.87 -14.04 -11.22
C ALA A 371 -11.21 -13.67 -10.57
N THR A 372 -12.24 -14.49 -10.77
CA THR A 372 -13.61 -14.19 -10.29
C THR A 372 -13.78 -14.36 -8.79
N LYS A 373 -13.20 -15.43 -8.20
CA LYS A 373 -13.38 -15.73 -6.77
C LYS A 373 -12.36 -15.05 -5.86
N LEU A 374 -11.15 -14.77 -6.37
CA LEU A 374 -10.02 -14.34 -5.55
C LEU A 374 -9.37 -13.05 -6.05
N GLN A 375 -9.81 -12.50 -7.19
CA GLN A 375 -9.18 -11.34 -7.83
C GLN A 375 -7.69 -11.57 -8.14
N GLU A 376 -7.32 -12.83 -8.41
CA GLU A 376 -5.95 -13.22 -8.70
C GLU A 376 -5.72 -13.38 -10.21
N HIS A 377 -4.63 -12.80 -10.70
CA HIS A 377 -4.25 -12.88 -12.11
C HIS A 377 -3.42 -14.15 -12.41
N CYS A 378 -3.57 -14.67 -13.63
CA CYS A 378 -2.77 -15.77 -14.15
C CYS A 378 -1.72 -15.27 -15.16
N PRO A 379 -0.44 -15.16 -14.78
CA PRO A 379 0.59 -14.56 -15.65
C PRO A 379 0.98 -15.43 -16.85
N ASP A 380 0.75 -16.75 -16.79
CA ASP A 380 1.25 -17.71 -17.78
C ASP A 380 0.29 -17.98 -18.94
N ILE A 381 -1.00 -17.65 -18.78
CA ILE A 381 -2.06 -18.18 -19.63
C ILE A 381 -1.94 -17.70 -21.10
N GLU A 382 -1.54 -16.45 -21.30
CA GLU A 382 -1.35 -15.87 -22.64
C GLU A 382 -0.17 -16.52 -23.38
N ARG A 383 0.94 -16.76 -22.68
CA ARG A 383 2.09 -17.48 -23.23
C ARG A 383 1.69 -18.89 -23.63
N GLN A 384 1.04 -19.61 -22.71
CA GLN A 384 0.60 -20.99 -22.93
C GLN A 384 -0.34 -21.08 -24.14
N GLU A 385 -1.30 -20.16 -24.27
CA GLU A 385 -2.16 -20.08 -25.44
C GLU A 385 -1.36 -19.85 -26.74
N GLY A 386 -0.36 -18.96 -26.70
CA GLY A 386 0.56 -18.74 -27.81
C GLY A 386 1.29 -20.02 -28.23
N GLU A 387 1.76 -20.81 -27.28
CA GLU A 387 2.45 -22.08 -27.54
C GLU A 387 1.53 -23.15 -28.12
N VAL A 388 0.27 -23.23 -27.65
CA VAL A 388 -0.74 -24.14 -28.24
C VAL A 388 -1.05 -23.74 -29.68
N ARG A 389 -1.20 -22.44 -29.98
CA ARG A 389 -1.38 -21.96 -31.35
C ARG A 389 -0.20 -22.32 -32.25
N LYS A 390 1.03 -22.22 -31.76
CA LYS A 390 2.23 -22.63 -32.51
C LYS A 390 2.24 -24.13 -32.77
N LEU A 391 1.88 -24.95 -31.78
CA LEU A 391 1.81 -26.40 -31.93
C LEU A 391 0.80 -26.82 -33.01
N ASN A 392 -0.40 -26.23 -32.99
CA ASN A 392 -1.42 -26.44 -34.02
C ASN A 392 -0.92 -26.08 -35.42
N LYS A 393 -0.31 -24.89 -35.57
CA LYS A 393 0.27 -24.47 -36.85
C LYS A 393 1.34 -25.43 -37.36
N ARG A 394 2.18 -25.98 -36.48
CA ARG A 394 3.20 -26.98 -36.84
C ARG A 394 2.54 -28.27 -37.36
N TYR A 395 1.50 -28.75 -36.69
CA TYR A 395 0.74 -29.92 -37.14
C TYR A 395 0.09 -29.69 -38.52
N ASP A 396 -0.55 -28.55 -38.73
CA ASP A 396 -1.16 -28.21 -40.02
C ASP A 396 -0.11 -28.10 -41.14
N ASN A 397 1.03 -27.49 -40.85
CA ASN A 397 2.12 -27.34 -41.82
C ASN A 397 2.72 -28.70 -42.21
N LEU A 398 2.86 -29.63 -41.26
CA LEU A 398 3.30 -30.99 -41.57
C LEU A 398 2.34 -31.69 -42.55
N ASN A 399 1.03 -31.62 -42.31
CA ASN A 399 0.05 -32.20 -43.24
C ASN A 399 0.15 -31.56 -44.63
N ARG A 400 0.20 -30.22 -44.72
CA ARG A 400 0.37 -29.52 -46.01
C ARG A 400 1.68 -29.89 -46.72
N GLN A 401 2.77 -30.06 -45.97
CA GLN A 401 4.07 -30.45 -46.54
C GLN A 401 4.02 -31.87 -47.09
N ILE A 402 3.36 -32.79 -46.40
CA ILE A 402 3.16 -34.17 -46.87
C ILE A 402 2.27 -34.20 -48.11
N ASP A 403 1.17 -33.42 -48.13
CA ASP A 403 0.25 -33.39 -49.27
C ASP A 403 0.86 -32.72 -50.51
N SER A 404 1.79 -31.77 -50.32
CA SER A 404 2.45 -31.04 -51.40
C SER A 404 3.64 -31.78 -52.02
N ARG A 405 4.22 -32.73 -51.30
CA ARG A 405 5.35 -33.54 -51.75
C ARG A 405 4.85 -34.84 -52.38
#